data_AF-A0A1H4SSS7-F1
#
_entry.id   AF-A0A1H4SSS7-F1
#
_cell.length_a   1.000
_cell.length_b   1.000
_cell.length_c   1.000
_cell.angle_alpha   90.00
_cell.angle_beta   90.00
_cell.angle_gamma   90.00
#
_symmetry.space_group_name_H-M   'P 1'
#
loop_
_entity.id
_entity.type
_entity.pdbx_description
1 polymer ?
#
loop_
_entity_poly.entity_id
_entity_poly.type
_entity_poly.pdbx_seq_one_letter_code
_entity_poly.pdbx_strand_id
1 'polypeptide(L)'
;MSNKPIDKVAIKRAEGKIGNKASSLIQNKLESEIASTFRKSKNPDESLLESLKVSKKMGNVRLFGIRVNMAKHGFVHQHGVNGDRIGHVKERNIPRKTFYTVKEHGMILRKQPFIEMAVESSGAFEYVFNELGKLRMKEVELMFGNQLKVK
;
A
#
# COMPACT_ATOMS: atom_id res chain seq x y z
N MET A 1 6.70 -39.94 -24.79
CA MET A 1 6.63 -38.65 -24.04
C MET A 1 5.66 -38.79 -22.89
N SER A 2 6.17 -38.70 -21.66
CA SER A 2 5.47 -38.91 -20.39
C SER A 2 4.46 -37.79 -20.11
N ASN A 3 3.22 -38.14 -19.81
CA ASN A 3 2.18 -37.23 -19.33
C ASN A 3 2.56 -36.74 -17.93
N LYS A 4 3.18 -35.56 -17.82
CA LYS A 4 3.32 -34.91 -16.52
C LYS A 4 1.97 -34.25 -16.17
N PRO A 5 1.29 -34.69 -15.09
CA PRO A 5 0.09 -34.01 -14.63
C PRO A 5 0.43 -32.57 -14.25
N ILE A 6 -0.47 -31.64 -14.58
CA ILE A 6 -0.32 -30.23 -14.23
C ILE A 6 -0.32 -30.10 -12.71
N ASP A 7 0.82 -29.71 -12.14
CA ASP A 7 0.95 -29.49 -10.70
C ASP A 7 0.33 -28.13 -10.32
N LYS A 8 -0.98 -28.16 -10.04
CA LYS A 8 -1.75 -26.99 -9.59
C LYS A 8 -1.16 -26.34 -8.33
N VAL A 9 -0.50 -27.12 -7.47
CA VAL A 9 0.11 -26.61 -6.24
C VAL A 9 1.37 -25.81 -6.58
N ALA A 10 2.18 -26.29 -7.52
CA ALA A 10 3.36 -25.55 -8.01
C ALA A 10 2.97 -24.22 -8.67
N ILE A 11 1.91 -24.22 -9.49
CA ILE A 11 1.37 -23.01 -10.13
C ILE A 11 0.94 -21.99 -9.07
N LYS A 12 0.11 -22.41 -8.11
CA LYS A 12 -0.35 -21.53 -7.02
C LYS A 12 0.80 -20.96 -6.21
N ARG A 13 1.85 -21.76 -5.93
CA ARG A 13 3.07 -21.28 -5.25
C ARG A 13 3.81 -20.23 -6.07
N ALA A 14 3.91 -20.41 -7.38
CA ALA A 14 4.57 -19.46 -8.27
C ALA A 14 3.78 -18.15 -8.39
N GLU A 15 2.45 -18.21 -8.50
CA GLU A 15 1.58 -17.03 -8.43
C GLU A 15 1.74 -16.27 -7.11
N GLY A 16 1.84 -17.00 -5.99
CA GLY A 16 2.11 -16.40 -4.69
C GLY A 16 3.46 -15.67 -4.63
N LYS A 17 4.51 -16.18 -5.31
CA LYS A 17 5.81 -15.50 -5.42
C LYS A 17 5.71 -14.20 -6.22
N ILE A 18 4.99 -14.22 -7.34
CA ILE A 18 4.72 -13.02 -8.16
C ILE A 18 3.99 -11.98 -7.31
N GLY A 19 2.93 -12.40 -6.62
CA GLY A 19 2.16 -11.57 -5.71
C GLY A 19 2.98 -10.92 -4.59
N ASN A 20 3.85 -11.71 -3.95
CA ASN A 20 4.73 -11.22 -2.90
C ASN A 20 5.73 -10.19 -3.44
N LYS A 21 6.28 -10.41 -4.64
CA LYS A 21 7.19 -9.46 -5.27
C LYS A 21 6.47 -8.16 -5.63
N ALA A 22 5.27 -8.25 -6.21
CA ALA A 22 4.43 -7.09 -6.50
C ALA A 22 4.09 -6.28 -5.23
N SER A 23 3.71 -6.96 -4.15
CA SER A 23 3.47 -6.32 -2.85
C SER A 23 4.72 -5.63 -2.30
N SER A 24 5.91 -6.19 -2.57
CA SER A 24 7.19 -5.59 -2.15
C SER A 24 7.51 -4.33 -2.95
N LEU A 25 7.22 -4.31 -4.26
CA LEU A 25 7.43 -3.13 -5.10
C LEU A 25 6.59 -1.95 -4.61
N ILE A 26 5.29 -2.19 -4.38
CA ILE A 26 4.41 -1.13 -3.88
C ILE A 26 4.81 -0.72 -2.46
N GLN A 27 5.18 -1.66 -1.57
CA GLN A 27 5.64 -1.30 -0.22
C GLN A 27 6.87 -0.39 -0.27
N ASN A 28 7.91 -0.78 -1.01
CA ASN A 28 9.14 -0.01 -1.11
C ASN A 28 8.88 1.37 -1.71
N LYS A 29 8.00 1.45 -2.72
CA LYS A 29 7.65 2.71 -3.35
C LYS A 29 6.87 3.60 -2.39
N LEU A 30 5.91 3.05 -1.66
CA LEU A 30 5.14 3.78 -0.64
C LEU A 30 6.05 4.32 0.47
N GLU A 31 6.95 3.50 1.00
CA GLU A 31 7.93 3.92 2.01
C GLU A 31 8.83 5.06 1.48
N SER A 32 9.26 4.98 0.21
CA SER A 32 10.01 6.06 -0.44
C SER A 32 9.19 7.34 -0.63
N GLU A 33 7.95 7.23 -1.08
CA GLU A 33 7.06 8.39 -1.28
C GLU A 33 6.79 9.09 0.06
N ILE A 34 6.53 8.32 1.12
CA ILE A 34 6.32 8.83 2.48
C ILE A 34 7.59 9.51 2.99
N ALA A 35 8.76 8.90 2.82
CA ALA A 35 10.03 9.48 3.23
C ALA A 35 10.38 10.77 2.46
N SER A 36 9.96 10.89 1.20
CA SER A 36 10.18 12.10 0.40
C SER A 36 9.19 13.22 0.72
N THR A 37 7.93 12.86 1.00
CA THR A 37 6.84 13.82 1.25
C THR A 37 6.91 14.37 2.67
N PHE A 38 7.28 13.53 3.64
CA PHE A 38 7.30 13.90 5.05
C PHE A 38 8.74 13.94 5.56
N ARG A 39 9.14 15.11 6.10
CA ARG A 39 10.44 15.25 6.77
C ARG A 39 10.43 14.48 8.09
N LYS A 40 11.57 13.88 8.45
CA LYS A 40 11.77 13.35 9.80
C LYS A 40 11.62 14.49 10.81
N SER A 41 10.66 14.37 11.71
CA SER A 41 10.52 15.30 12.83
C SER A 41 11.69 15.12 13.80
N LYS A 42 12.05 16.19 14.53
CA LYS A 42 13.01 16.10 15.65
C LYS A 42 12.43 15.31 16.83
N ASN A 43 11.10 15.20 16.91
CA ASN A 43 10.39 14.39 17.88
C ASN A 43 9.90 13.10 17.21
N PRO A 44 10.43 11.91 17.59
CA PRO A 44 10.04 10.64 16.99
C PRO A 44 8.54 10.33 17.17
N ASP A 45 8.00 10.60 18.37
CA ASP A 45 6.60 10.32 18.73
C ASP A 45 5.54 11.11 17.94
N GLU A 46 5.93 12.21 17.29
CA GLU A 46 5.06 13.05 16.46
C GLU A 46 5.31 12.87 14.95
N SER A 47 6.28 12.02 14.59
CA SER A 47 6.70 11.84 13.22
C SER A 47 5.70 10.98 12.45
N LEU A 48 5.08 11.58 11.42
CA LEU A 48 4.24 10.89 10.42
C LEU A 48 4.88 9.60 9.91
N LEU A 49 6.20 9.64 9.68
CA LEU A 49 7.02 8.52 9.23
C LEU A 49 7.01 7.34 10.20
N GLU A 50 7.03 7.59 11.51
CA GLU A 50 7.07 6.53 12.52
C GLU A 50 5.68 5.95 12.81
N SER A 51 4.65 6.77 12.65
CA SER A 51 3.26 6.36 12.81
C SER A 51 2.75 5.45 11.69
N LEU A 52 3.41 5.49 10.53
CA LEU A 52 2.96 4.80 9.33
C LEU A 52 3.66 3.45 9.18
N LYS A 53 2.88 2.37 9.33
CA LYS A 53 3.35 0.99 9.18
C LYS A 53 2.73 0.36 7.95
N VAL A 54 3.59 -0.07 7.02
CA VAL A 54 3.19 -0.75 5.79
C VAL A 54 3.44 -2.24 5.97
N SER A 55 2.47 -3.07 5.63
CA SER A 55 2.61 -4.51 5.68
C SER A 55 1.99 -5.17 4.46
N LYS A 56 2.63 -6.22 3.97
CA LYS A 56 2.12 -7.05 2.88
C LYS A 56 0.98 -7.90 3.43
N LYS A 57 -0.15 -7.92 2.75
CA LYS A 57 -1.29 -8.76 3.10
C LYS A 57 -1.69 -9.60 1.89
N MET A 58 -1.26 -10.85 1.90
CA MET A 58 -1.71 -11.83 0.92
C MET A 58 -3.10 -12.34 1.31
N GLY A 59 -4.03 -12.36 0.36
CA GLY A 59 -5.35 -12.94 0.55
C GLY A 59 -5.45 -14.33 -0.06
N ASN A 60 -6.44 -15.12 0.35
CA ASN A 60 -6.72 -16.40 -0.31
C ASN A 60 -7.18 -16.24 -1.77
N VAL A 61 -7.82 -15.10 -2.07
CA VAL A 61 -8.37 -14.78 -3.41
C VAL A 61 -7.61 -13.63 -4.08
N ARG A 62 -6.85 -12.83 -3.32
CA ARG A 62 -6.12 -11.67 -3.85
C ARG A 62 -4.68 -12.05 -4.13
N LEU A 63 -4.25 -11.86 -5.38
CA LEU A 63 -2.87 -12.11 -5.83
C LEU A 63 -1.84 -11.25 -5.10
N PHE A 64 -2.20 -10.05 -4.66
CA PHE A 64 -1.34 -9.20 -3.84
C PHE A 64 -2.20 -8.21 -3.05
N GLY A 65 -1.62 -7.61 -2.02
CA GLY A 65 -2.32 -6.65 -1.18
C GLY A 65 -1.40 -5.98 -0.19
N ILE A 66 -1.75 -4.74 0.16
CA ILE A 66 -1.03 -3.95 1.17
C ILE A 66 -2.02 -3.47 2.20
N ARG A 67 -1.58 -3.51 3.45
CA ARG A 67 -2.22 -2.86 4.58
C ARG A 67 -1.32 -1.71 5.03
N VAL A 68 -1.90 -0.52 5.02
CA VAL A 68 -1.27 0.69 5.57
C VAL A 68 -1.96 1.02 6.88
N ASN A 69 -1.22 1.00 7.98
CA ASN A 69 -1.67 1.50 9.27
C ASN A 69 -1.08 2.89 9.46
N MET A 70 -1.90 3.88 9.78
CA MET A 70 -1.45 5.24 10.01
C MET A 70 -2.27 5.90 11.10
N ALA A 71 -1.68 6.89 11.77
CA ALA A 71 -2.40 7.75 12.71
C ALA A 71 -3.34 8.72 11.96
N LYS A 72 -4.25 9.36 12.71
CA LYS A 72 -5.27 10.30 12.18
C LYS A 72 -4.68 11.37 11.26
N HIS A 73 -3.51 11.90 11.60
CA HIS A 73 -2.85 12.92 10.80
C HIS A 73 -2.42 12.39 9.42
N GLY A 74 -2.00 11.12 9.29
CA GLY A 74 -1.67 10.51 8.01
C GLY A 74 -2.88 10.39 7.09
N PHE A 75 -4.04 10.05 7.66
CA PHE A 75 -5.31 10.03 6.93
C PHE A 75 -5.70 11.42 6.44
N VAL A 76 -5.53 12.43 7.30
CA VAL A 76 -5.76 13.85 6.97
C VAL A 76 -4.84 14.30 5.82
N HIS A 77 -3.57 13.90 5.79
CA HIS A 77 -2.69 14.19 4.65
C HIS A 77 -3.13 13.47 3.37
N GLN A 78 -3.50 12.19 3.46
CA GLN A 78 -3.92 11.38 2.31
C GLN A 78 -5.17 11.92 1.62
N HIS A 79 -6.14 12.44 2.38
CA HIS A 79 -7.42 12.91 1.86
C HIS A 79 -7.55 14.44 1.78
N GLY A 80 -6.66 15.17 2.45
CA GLY A 80 -6.81 16.61 2.67
C GLY A 80 -7.93 16.92 3.66
N VAL A 81 -8.03 18.19 4.04
CA VAL A 81 -9.12 18.73 4.86
C VAL A 81 -9.51 20.07 4.28
N ASN A 82 -10.82 20.28 4.12
CA ASN A 82 -11.40 21.57 3.82
C ASN A 82 -12.58 21.77 4.77
N GLY A 83 -12.37 22.55 5.82
CA GLY A 83 -13.41 22.83 6.80
C GLY A 83 -12.91 23.67 7.97
N ASP A 84 -13.84 24.06 8.84
CA ASP A 84 -13.54 24.93 9.97
C ASP A 84 -13.17 24.12 11.22
N ARG A 85 -12.12 24.56 11.91
CA ARG A 85 -11.81 24.05 13.24
C ARG A 85 -12.62 24.82 14.26
N ILE A 86 -13.53 24.12 14.92
CA ILE A 86 -14.41 24.66 15.96
C ILE A 86 -13.59 25.20 17.13
N GLY A 87 -14.03 26.34 17.67
CA GLY A 87 -13.43 27.00 18.80
C GLY A 87 -13.55 26.13 20.05
N HIS A 88 -12.50 26.08 20.86
CA HIS A 88 -12.50 25.30 22.08
C HIS A 88 -11.64 25.98 23.14
N VAL A 89 -11.97 25.74 24.41
CA VAL A 89 -11.17 26.21 25.53
C VAL A 89 -10.02 25.22 25.72
N LYS A 90 -8.79 25.74 25.75
CA LYS A 90 -7.59 24.96 26.03
C LYS A 90 -7.03 25.37 27.38
N GLU A 91 -6.67 24.36 28.16
CA GLU A 91 -6.02 24.51 29.45
C GLU A 91 -4.51 24.31 29.29
N ARG A 92 -3.71 25.23 29.82
CA ARG A 92 -2.25 25.11 29.91
C ARG A 92 -1.87 25.04 31.38
N ASN A 93 -1.21 23.96 31.79
CA ASN A 93 -0.82 23.74 33.18
C ASN A 93 0.57 24.28 33.53
N ILE A 94 1.48 24.43 32.56
CA ILE A 94 2.87 24.87 32.76
C ILE A 94 3.13 26.11 31.88
N PRO A 95 3.74 27.20 32.38
CA PRO A 95 4.31 27.40 33.72
C PRO A 95 3.29 27.76 34.83
N ARG A 96 2.04 28.13 34.49
CA ARG A 96 0.93 28.32 35.42
C ARG A 96 -0.38 27.93 34.75
N LYS A 97 -1.34 27.45 35.55
CA LYS A 97 -2.69 27.08 35.10
C LYS A 97 -3.39 28.27 34.47
N THR A 98 -3.57 28.24 33.14
CA THR A 98 -4.24 29.31 32.38
C THR A 98 -5.25 28.69 31.40
N PHE A 99 -6.44 29.29 31.31
CA PHE A 99 -7.45 28.93 30.31
C PHE A 99 -7.44 29.98 29.20
N TYR A 100 -7.43 29.55 27.95
CA TYR A 100 -7.60 30.43 26.81
C TYR A 100 -8.51 29.80 25.77
N THR A 101 -9.34 30.62 25.14
CA THR A 101 -10.21 30.20 24.05
C THR A 101 -9.44 30.25 22.75
N VAL A 102 -9.37 29.11 22.07
CA VAL A 102 -8.85 29.02 20.70
C VAL A 102 -9.97 29.45 19.76
N LYS A 103 -9.72 30.50 18.96
CA LYS A 103 -10.67 30.98 17.96
C LYS A 103 -10.85 29.97 16.82
N GLU A 104 -12.05 29.99 16.27
CA GLU A 104 -12.36 29.30 15.03
C GLU A 104 -11.48 29.81 13.90
N HIS A 105 -10.99 28.88 13.08
CA HIS A 105 -10.26 29.20 11.87
C HIS A 105 -10.47 28.10 10.83
N GLY A 106 -10.50 28.51 9.58
CA GLY A 106 -10.52 27.59 8.44
C GLY A 106 -9.23 26.78 8.40
N MET A 107 -9.37 25.46 8.28
CA MET A 107 -8.26 24.57 7.97
C MET A 107 -8.40 24.09 6.54
N ILE A 108 -7.49 24.59 5.70
CA ILE A 108 -7.35 24.15 4.32
C ILE A 108 -6.02 23.40 4.21
N LEU A 109 -6.10 22.08 4.10
CA LEU A 109 -4.97 21.21 3.83
C LEU A 109 -5.19 20.49 2.51
N ARG A 110 -4.25 20.69 1.57
CA ARG A 110 -4.29 20.02 0.26
C ARG A 110 -4.10 18.52 0.42
N LYS A 111 -4.86 17.74 -0.37
CA LYS A 111 -4.69 16.28 -0.49
C LYS A 111 -3.27 15.96 -0.97
N GLN A 112 -2.59 15.06 -0.28
CA GLN A 112 -1.32 14.46 -0.70
C GLN A 112 -1.55 12.94 -0.87
N PRO A 113 -1.99 12.48 -2.06
CA PRO A 113 -2.44 11.11 -2.28
C PRO A 113 -1.27 10.11 -2.45
N PHE A 114 -0.37 10.05 -1.48
CA PHE A 114 0.84 9.23 -1.56
C PHE A 114 0.56 7.72 -1.74
N ILE A 115 -0.59 7.21 -1.30
CA ILE A 115 -0.98 5.80 -1.55
C ILE A 115 -1.25 5.55 -3.04
N GLU A 116 -2.06 6.40 -3.67
CA GLU A 116 -2.44 6.28 -5.08
C GLU A 116 -1.19 6.40 -5.96
N MET A 117 -0.39 7.44 -5.71
CA MET A 117 0.88 7.67 -6.39
C MET A 117 1.84 6.48 -6.27
N ALA A 118 1.98 5.89 -5.08
CA ALA A 118 2.86 4.75 -4.90
C ALA A 118 2.37 3.50 -5.64
N VAL A 119 1.07 3.27 -5.71
CA VAL A 119 0.51 2.13 -6.46
C VAL A 119 0.78 2.30 -7.95
N GLU A 120 0.48 3.47 -8.50
CA GLU A 120 0.67 3.77 -9.93
C GLU A 120 2.15 3.72 -10.34
N SER A 121 3.02 4.35 -9.56
CA SER A 121 4.46 4.45 -9.87
C SER A 121 5.29 3.23 -9.46
N SER A 122 4.71 2.24 -8.78
CA SER A 122 5.45 1.05 -8.31
C SER A 122 5.88 0.10 -9.43
N GLY A 123 5.29 0.19 -10.61
CA GLY A 123 5.44 -0.82 -11.68
C GLY A 123 4.90 -2.20 -11.32
N ALA A 124 4.20 -2.35 -10.19
CA ALA A 124 3.72 -3.64 -9.73
C ALA A 124 2.64 -4.23 -10.65
N PHE A 125 1.82 -3.38 -11.27
CA PHE A 125 0.83 -3.81 -12.25
C PHE A 125 1.50 -4.46 -13.47
N GLU A 126 2.47 -3.78 -14.09
CA GLU A 126 3.22 -4.29 -15.24
C GLU A 126 3.96 -5.58 -14.91
N TYR A 127 4.58 -5.64 -13.73
CA TYR A 127 5.25 -6.84 -13.25
C TYR A 127 4.29 -8.03 -13.13
N VAL A 128 3.14 -7.84 -12.48
CA VAL A 128 2.12 -8.89 -12.33
C VAL A 128 1.58 -9.30 -13.69
N PHE A 129 1.22 -8.34 -14.54
CA PHE A 129 0.68 -8.61 -15.88
C PHE A 129 1.63 -9.49 -16.71
N ASN A 130 2.90 -9.11 -16.76
CA ASN A 130 3.91 -9.82 -17.55
C ASN A 130 4.23 -11.21 -16.99
N GLU A 131 4.49 -11.32 -15.68
CA GLU A 131 4.93 -12.60 -15.09
C GLU A 131 3.76 -13.57 -14.93
N LEU A 132 2.57 -13.09 -14.58
CA LEU A 132 1.37 -13.93 -14.51
C LEU A 132 0.97 -14.41 -15.91
N GLY A 133 1.04 -13.52 -16.92
CA GLY A 133 0.78 -13.87 -18.31
C GLY A 133 1.71 -14.98 -18.80
N LYS A 134 3.03 -14.83 -18.61
CA LYS A 134 4.01 -15.88 -18.96
C LYS A 134 3.73 -17.20 -18.25
N LEU A 135 3.38 -17.14 -16.96
CA LEU A 135 3.11 -18.33 -16.17
C LEU A 135 1.87 -19.08 -16.66
N ARG A 136 0.79 -18.36 -16.95
CA ARG A 136 -0.47 -18.94 -17.44
C ARG A 136 -0.38 -19.39 -18.90
N MET A 137 0.39 -18.70 -19.75
CA MET A 137 0.59 -19.15 -21.13
C MET A 137 1.35 -20.49 -21.21
N LYS A 138 2.32 -20.72 -20.31
CA LYS A 138 2.99 -22.04 -20.19
C LYS A 138 2.02 -23.15 -19.78
N GLU A 139 1.02 -22.85 -18.96
CA GLU A 139 -0.02 -23.81 -18.59
C GLU A 139 -0.89 -24.16 -19.81
N VAL A 140 -1.26 -23.16 -20.61
CA VAL A 140 -2.04 -23.33 -21.83
C VAL A 140 -1.30 -24.21 -22.86
N GLU A 141 0.00 -23.97 -23.09
CA GLU A 141 0.83 -24.79 -23.98
C GLU A 141 0.85 -26.27 -23.57
N LEU A 142 1.00 -26.55 -22.27
CA LEU A 142 0.96 -27.91 -21.72
C LEU A 142 -0.42 -28.57 -21.89
N MET A 143 -1.52 -27.80 -21.82
CA MET A 143 -2.86 -28.33 -22.06
C MET A 143 -3.07 -28.72 -23.52
N PHE A 144 -2.67 -27.89 -24.48
CA PHE A 144 -2.81 -28.18 -25.91
C PHE A 144 -1.89 -29.31 -26.38
N GLY A 145 -0.64 -29.36 -25.88
CA GLY A 145 0.29 -30.44 -26.20
C GLY A 145 -0.19 -31.83 -25.75
N ASN A 146 -1.05 -31.89 -24.73
CA ASN A 146 -1.68 -33.13 -24.28
C ASN A 146 -2.92 -33.52 -25.10
N GLN A 147 -3.59 -32.58 -25.77
CA GLN A 147 -4.81 -32.83 -26.55
C GLN A 147 -4.54 -33.14 -28.04
N LEU A 148 -3.41 -32.72 -28.60
CA LEU A 148 -3.09 -32.85 -30.04
C LEU A 148 -2.50 -34.21 -30.46
N LYS A 149 -2.48 -35.23 -29.60
CA LYS A 149 -2.24 -36.61 -30.04
C LYS A 149 -3.53 -37.19 -30.64
N VAL A 150 -3.87 -36.72 -31.83
CA VAL A 150 -4.83 -37.40 -32.71
C VAL A 150 -4.20 -38.72 -33.14
N LYS A 151 -4.93 -39.82 -32.93
CA LYS A 151 -4.56 -41.16 -33.39
C LYS A 151 -4.43 -41.23 -34.91
#